data_AF-A0A2T6B2R8-F1
#
_entry.id   AF-A0A2T6B2R8-F1
#
_cell.length_a   1.000
_cell.length_b   1.000
_cell.length_c   1.000
_cell.angle_alpha   90.00
_cell.angle_beta   90.00
_cell.angle_gamma   90.00
#
_symmetry.space_group_name_H-M   'P 1'
#
loop_
_entity.id
_entity.type
_entity.pdbx_description
1 polymer ?
#
loop_
_entity_poly.entity_id
_entity_poly.type
_entity_poly.pdbx_seq_one_letter_code
_entity_poly.pdbx_strand_id
1 'polypeptide(L)'
;MDYRSAMEGYLDQSIAPWASDPVLVSAIQKQNAQTAGYDSAEIDRLDQAWRSEVGMSETPTIDPVVTGVAADFLREHVAASGGTITEIFVMDAQGLNVAASAVTSDYWQGDEAKFTETYNAGPEAVHFGDVEFDESSQTYQAQISLTITDESGKPVGAMTVGIVADALM
;
A
#
# COMPACT_ATOMS: atom_id res chain seq x y z
N MET A 1 11.53 14.45 -19.25
CA MET A 1 11.46 13.17 -18.50
C MET A 1 10.04 12.67 -18.69
N ASP A 2 9.82 11.39 -18.96
CA ASP A 2 8.45 10.85 -18.90
C ASP A 2 8.11 10.51 -17.44
N TYR A 3 6.81 10.34 -17.14
CA TYR A 3 6.36 10.05 -15.78
C TYR A 3 6.97 8.76 -15.24
N ARG A 4 7.19 7.74 -16.07
CA ARG A 4 7.82 6.49 -15.65
C ARG A 4 9.24 6.73 -15.12
N SER A 5 10.08 7.42 -15.88
CA SER A 5 11.44 7.73 -15.45
C SER A 5 11.44 8.57 -14.17
N ALA A 6 10.49 9.49 -14.01
CA ALA A 6 10.36 10.31 -12.81
C ALA A 6 9.97 9.48 -11.58
N MET A 7 9.03 8.53 -11.76
CA MET A 7 8.64 7.57 -10.71
C MET A 7 9.79 6.63 -10.32
N GLU A 8 10.54 6.11 -11.28
CA GLU A 8 11.74 5.29 -11.01
C GLU A 8 12.76 6.08 -10.17
N GLY A 9 13.03 7.33 -10.56
CA GLY A 9 13.92 8.20 -9.79
C GLY A 9 13.42 8.50 -8.37
N TYR A 10 12.12 8.67 -8.18
CA TYR A 10 11.52 8.92 -6.86
C TYR A 10 11.54 7.66 -5.98
N LEU A 11 11.26 6.50 -6.57
CA LEU A 11 11.37 5.20 -5.90
C LEU A 11 12.76 5.01 -5.30
N ASP A 12 13.81 5.14 -6.12
CA ASP A 12 15.19 4.89 -5.71
C ASP A 12 15.66 5.85 -4.60
N GLN A 13 15.22 7.11 -4.66
CA GLN A 13 15.68 8.15 -3.74
C GLN A 13 14.89 8.21 -2.43
N SER A 14 13.59 7.84 -2.47
CA SER A 14 12.67 8.13 -1.37
C SER A 14 11.94 6.90 -0.83
N ILE A 15 11.54 5.94 -1.67
CA ILE A 15 10.62 4.86 -1.26
C ILE A 15 11.35 3.55 -0.97
N ALA A 16 12.35 3.19 -1.78
CA ALA A 16 13.04 1.90 -1.72
C ALA A 16 13.60 1.54 -0.31
N PRO A 17 14.12 2.49 0.50
CA PRO A 17 14.58 2.18 1.86
C PRO A 17 13.49 1.62 2.79
N TRP A 18 12.21 1.88 2.52
CA TRP A 18 11.11 1.40 3.37
C TRP A 18 10.74 -0.06 3.08
N ALA A 19 11.19 -0.61 1.94
CA ALA A 19 10.83 -1.95 1.46
C ALA A 19 11.24 -3.10 2.41
N SER A 20 12.14 -2.81 3.34
CA SER A 20 12.61 -3.73 4.37
C SER A 20 12.54 -3.12 5.77
N ASP A 21 11.73 -2.07 5.98
CA ASP A 21 11.64 -1.43 7.28
C ASP A 21 11.05 -2.39 8.33
N PRO A 22 11.70 -2.59 9.50
CA PRO A 22 11.24 -3.53 10.52
C PRO A 22 9.81 -3.27 11.02
N VAL A 23 9.34 -2.01 11.01
CA VAL A 23 7.98 -1.65 11.42
C VAL A 23 6.96 -2.30 10.48
N LEU A 24 7.18 -2.17 9.17
CA LEU A 24 6.29 -2.72 8.15
C LEU A 24 6.39 -4.24 8.08
N VAL A 25 7.61 -4.78 8.06
CA VAL A 25 7.85 -6.23 8.01
C VAL A 25 7.19 -6.94 9.20
N SER A 26 7.35 -6.40 10.41
CA SER A 26 6.75 -6.98 11.63
C SER A 26 5.22 -6.97 11.59
N ALA A 27 4.61 -5.86 11.15
CA ALA A 27 3.17 -5.75 11.02
C ALA A 27 2.62 -6.77 10.00
N ILE A 28 3.26 -6.88 8.83
CA ILE A 28 2.88 -7.80 7.76
C ILE A 28 3.02 -9.26 8.22
N GLN A 29 4.14 -9.63 8.84
CA GLN A 29 4.35 -10.99 9.34
C GLN A 29 3.32 -11.37 10.43
N LYS A 30 2.97 -10.43 11.30
CA LYS A 30 1.93 -10.64 12.32
C LYS A 30 0.56 -10.89 11.67
N GLN A 31 0.19 -10.11 10.64
CA GLN A 31 -1.08 -10.33 9.95
C GLN A 31 -1.07 -11.63 9.14
N ASN A 32 0.02 -11.93 8.42
CA ASN A 32 0.20 -13.20 7.71
C ASN A 32 -0.02 -14.43 8.60
N ALA A 33 0.41 -14.38 9.86
CA ALA A 33 0.17 -15.47 10.81
C ALA A 33 -1.32 -15.69 11.13
N GLN A 34 -2.16 -14.66 10.96
CA GLN A 34 -3.60 -14.70 11.16
C GLN A 34 -4.33 -15.07 9.87
N THR A 35 -3.94 -14.48 8.74
CA THR A 35 -4.67 -14.54 7.46
C THR A 35 -4.26 -15.72 6.58
N ALA A 36 -3.19 -16.45 6.92
CA ALA A 36 -2.73 -17.62 6.16
C ALA A 36 -3.79 -18.72 5.99
N GLY A 37 -4.77 -18.80 6.89
CA GLY A 37 -5.85 -19.79 6.84
C GLY A 37 -7.15 -19.28 6.20
N TYR A 38 -7.21 -18.02 5.75
CA TYR A 38 -8.43 -17.45 5.21
C TYR A 38 -8.70 -18.02 3.81
N ASP A 39 -9.96 -18.37 3.57
CA ASP A 39 -10.45 -18.69 2.25
C ASP A 39 -11.02 -17.46 1.56
N SER A 40 -11.43 -17.61 0.30
CA SER A 40 -12.02 -16.49 -0.46
C SER A 40 -13.29 -15.95 0.20
N ALA A 41 -14.09 -16.80 0.85
CA ALA A 41 -15.33 -16.35 1.48
C ALA A 41 -15.06 -15.45 2.69
N GLU A 42 -14.02 -15.74 3.47
CA GLU A 42 -13.61 -14.88 4.59
C GLU A 42 -13.00 -13.56 4.09
N ILE A 43 -12.18 -13.61 3.04
CA ILE A 43 -11.63 -12.41 2.38
C ILE A 43 -12.76 -11.52 1.87
N ASP A 44 -13.71 -12.08 1.12
CA ASP A 44 -14.88 -11.36 0.59
C ASP A 44 -15.74 -10.76 1.72
N ARG A 45 -15.87 -11.49 2.84
CA ARG A 45 -16.62 -11.02 4.01
C ARG A 45 -15.94 -9.81 4.66
N LEU A 46 -14.62 -9.85 4.82
CA LEU A 46 -13.85 -8.74 5.39
C LEU A 46 -13.88 -7.52 4.47
N ASP A 47 -13.75 -7.75 3.15
CA ASP A 47 -13.84 -6.69 2.16
C ASP A 47 -15.21 -5.99 2.16
N GLN A 48 -16.30 -6.77 2.21
CA GLN A 48 -17.65 -6.22 2.33
C GLN A 48 -17.85 -5.44 3.63
N ALA A 49 -17.30 -5.93 4.74
CA ALA A 49 -17.36 -5.23 6.03
C ALA A 49 -16.67 -3.87 5.94
N TRP A 50 -15.42 -3.83 5.44
CA TRP A 50 -14.68 -2.59 5.21
C TRP A 50 -15.47 -1.59 4.38
N ARG A 51 -15.99 -2.02 3.22
CA ARG A 51 -16.75 -1.15 2.32
C ARG A 51 -18.03 -0.60 2.95
N SER A 52 -18.65 -1.37 3.85
CA SER A 52 -19.82 -0.93 4.61
C SER A 52 -19.49 0.06 5.73
N GLU A 53 -18.23 0.09 6.17
CA GLU A 53 -17.72 0.96 7.22
C GLU A 53 -17.21 2.31 6.69
N VAL A 54 -16.88 2.41 5.39
CA VAL A 54 -16.40 3.66 4.78
C VAL A 54 -17.43 4.79 4.98
N GLY A 55 -17.00 5.87 5.63
CA GLY A 55 -17.84 7.04 5.94
C GLY A 55 -18.73 6.88 7.17
N MET A 56 -18.66 5.75 7.87
CA MET A 56 -19.39 5.50 9.11
C MET A 56 -18.61 6.02 10.33
N SER A 57 -19.29 6.15 11.47
CA SER A 57 -18.67 6.59 12.73
C SER A 57 -18.00 5.46 13.52
N GLU A 58 -18.44 4.22 13.29
CA GLU A 58 -17.87 3.02 13.90
C GLU A 58 -17.31 2.14 12.79
N THR A 59 -16.01 1.88 12.85
CA THR A 59 -15.26 1.27 11.76
C THR A 59 -14.31 0.18 12.26
N PRO A 60 -14.85 -0.92 12.86
CA PRO A 60 -14.04 -1.93 13.54
C PRO A 60 -13.09 -2.73 12.63
N THR A 61 -13.34 -2.81 11.32
CA THR A 61 -12.44 -3.41 10.33
C THR A 61 -11.40 -2.41 9.84
N ILE A 62 -11.76 -1.13 9.71
CA ILE A 62 -10.85 -0.07 9.23
C ILE A 62 -9.90 0.42 10.33
N ASP A 63 -10.40 0.64 11.55
CA ASP A 63 -9.65 1.23 12.66
C ASP A 63 -8.31 0.53 12.91
N PRO A 64 -8.21 -0.81 12.95
CA PRO A 64 -6.94 -1.48 13.17
C PRO A 64 -5.90 -1.26 12.07
N VAL A 65 -6.34 -0.91 10.85
CA VAL A 65 -5.49 -0.74 9.67
C VAL A 65 -5.02 0.71 9.53
N VAL A 66 -5.85 1.68 9.90
CA VAL A 66 -5.49 3.10 9.84
C VAL A 66 -4.96 3.64 11.16
N THR A 67 -4.79 2.81 12.20
CA THR A 67 -4.22 3.23 13.49
C THR A 67 -3.01 2.37 13.89
N GLY A 68 -2.26 2.86 14.89
CA GLY A 68 -1.09 2.16 15.43
C GLY A 68 0.20 2.44 14.67
N VAL A 69 1.29 1.82 15.14
CA VAL A 69 2.68 2.19 14.80
C VAL A 69 2.97 2.11 13.29
N ALA A 70 2.47 1.09 12.60
CA ALA A 70 2.69 0.98 11.15
C ALA A 70 1.94 2.06 10.38
N ALA A 71 0.66 2.32 10.71
CA ALA A 71 -0.11 3.38 10.07
C ALA A 71 0.46 4.78 10.38
N ASP A 72 0.96 5.00 11.61
CA ASP A 72 1.66 6.23 12.01
C ASP A 72 2.95 6.41 11.19
N PHE A 73 3.76 5.36 11.06
CA PHE A 73 4.96 5.37 10.21
C PHE A 73 4.64 5.77 8.76
N LEU A 74 3.56 5.22 8.18
CA LEU A 74 3.12 5.59 6.84
C LEU A 74 2.70 7.06 6.76
N ARG A 75 1.91 7.55 7.73
CA ARG A 75 1.49 8.95 7.79
C ARG A 75 2.65 9.93 7.95
N GLU A 76 3.67 9.57 8.71
CA GLU A 76 4.87 10.39 8.88
C GLU A 76 5.58 10.59 7.53
N HIS A 77 5.67 9.55 6.70
CA HIS A 77 6.26 9.66 5.36
C HIS A 77 5.38 10.46 4.39
N VAL A 78 4.06 10.28 4.45
CA VAL A 78 3.11 11.12 3.70
C VAL A 78 3.32 12.60 4.08
N ALA A 79 3.36 12.93 5.37
CA ALA A 79 3.55 14.29 5.85
C ALA A 79 4.93 14.87 5.47
N ALA A 80 5.98 14.06 5.58
CA ALA A 80 7.35 14.46 5.23
C ALA A 80 7.53 14.71 3.72
N SER A 81 6.69 14.09 2.87
CA SER A 81 6.76 14.28 1.41
C SER A 81 6.40 15.69 0.95
N GLY A 82 5.84 16.54 1.82
CA GLY A 82 5.45 17.89 1.45
C GLY A 82 4.32 17.96 0.41
N GLY A 83 3.52 16.90 0.29
CA GLY A 83 2.38 16.80 -0.64
C GLY A 83 2.67 16.02 -1.92
N THR A 84 3.88 15.48 -2.09
CA THR A 84 4.19 14.57 -3.22
C THR A 84 3.49 13.23 -3.08
N ILE A 85 3.42 12.68 -1.87
CA ILE A 85 2.73 11.42 -1.56
C ILE A 85 1.32 11.75 -1.04
N THR A 86 0.30 11.14 -1.63
CA THR A 86 -1.10 11.30 -1.22
C THR A 86 -1.52 10.23 -0.22
N GLU A 87 -1.05 9.00 -0.43
CA GLU A 87 -1.35 7.86 0.43
C GLU A 87 -0.25 6.80 0.35
N ILE A 88 -0.16 5.98 1.39
CA ILE A 88 0.64 4.76 1.42
C ILE A 88 -0.17 3.68 2.11
N PHE A 89 -0.14 2.46 1.57
CA PHE A 89 -0.68 1.29 2.25
C PHE A 89 0.20 0.06 1.98
N VAL A 90 0.16 -0.86 2.93
CA VAL A 90 0.87 -2.15 2.86
C VAL A 90 -0.12 -3.29 2.95
N MET A 91 0.13 -4.33 2.17
CA MET A 91 -0.71 -5.52 2.03
C MET A 91 0.04 -6.76 2.54
N ASP A 92 -0.70 -7.72 3.08
CA ASP A 92 -0.18 -9.03 3.47
C ASP A 92 -0.11 -10.01 2.29
N ALA A 93 0.27 -11.26 2.53
CA ALA A 93 0.40 -12.29 1.50
C ALA A 93 -0.91 -12.69 0.81
N GLN A 94 -2.06 -12.32 1.36
CA GLN A 94 -3.37 -12.51 0.75
C GLN A 94 -3.83 -11.26 -0.03
N GLY A 95 -3.09 -10.15 0.07
CA GLY A 95 -3.48 -8.86 -0.48
C GLY A 95 -4.41 -8.06 0.44
N LEU A 96 -4.57 -8.45 1.71
CA LEU A 96 -5.37 -7.67 2.67
C LEU A 96 -4.52 -6.53 3.23
N ASN A 97 -5.10 -5.33 3.35
CA ASN A 97 -4.38 -4.20 3.94
C ASN A 97 -3.96 -4.52 5.38
N VAL A 98 -2.70 -4.26 5.71
CA VAL A 98 -2.11 -4.42 7.05
C VAL A 98 -2.09 -3.08 7.76
N ALA A 99 -1.68 -2.04 7.03
CA ALA A 99 -1.66 -0.68 7.51
C ALA A 99 -1.84 0.29 6.33
N ALA A 100 -2.53 1.40 6.57
CA ALA A 100 -2.73 2.44 5.57
C ALA A 100 -2.64 3.84 6.21
N SER A 101 -2.08 4.80 5.48
CA SER A 101 -2.01 6.20 5.92
C SER A 101 -3.38 6.88 5.91
N ALA A 102 -4.26 6.43 5.03
CA ALA A 102 -5.64 6.87 4.84
C ALA A 102 -6.54 5.66 4.53
N VAL A 103 -7.86 5.83 4.63
CA VAL A 103 -8.83 4.77 4.32
C VAL A 103 -8.86 4.52 2.81
N THR A 104 -8.57 3.29 2.39
CA THR A 104 -8.73 2.81 1.01
C THR A 104 -10.19 2.52 0.68
N SER A 105 -10.53 2.40 -0.61
CA SER A 105 -11.89 2.06 -1.08
C SER A 105 -12.41 0.73 -0.55
N ASP A 106 -11.50 -0.21 -0.38
CA ASP A 106 -11.73 -1.61 -0.09
C ASP A 106 -10.55 -2.19 0.69
N TYR A 107 -10.73 -3.39 1.25
CA TYR A 107 -9.74 -4.00 2.14
C TYR A 107 -8.81 -4.95 1.41
N TRP A 108 -9.35 -5.67 0.43
CA TRP A 108 -8.63 -6.66 -0.34
C TRP A 108 -8.14 -6.06 -1.64
N GLN A 109 -6.85 -6.22 -1.91
CA GLN A 109 -6.15 -5.68 -3.08
C GLN A 109 -5.46 -6.82 -3.86
N GLY A 110 -5.70 -8.07 -3.47
CA GLY A 110 -4.95 -9.23 -3.95
C GLY A 110 -5.23 -9.61 -5.40
N ASP A 111 -6.30 -9.09 -5.99
CA ASP A 111 -6.65 -9.21 -7.40
C ASP A 111 -6.14 -8.05 -8.26
N GLU A 112 -5.57 -7.01 -7.66
CA GLU A 112 -5.08 -5.83 -8.38
C GLU A 112 -3.66 -6.01 -8.92
N ALA A 113 -3.33 -5.29 -10.00
CA ALA A 113 -1.99 -5.29 -10.61
C ALA A 113 -0.89 -4.88 -9.61
N LYS A 114 -1.19 -3.89 -8.75
CA LYS A 114 -0.27 -3.43 -7.69
C LYS A 114 0.19 -4.54 -6.74
N PHE A 115 -0.61 -5.59 -6.56
CA PHE A 115 -0.27 -6.76 -5.76
C PHE A 115 0.26 -7.91 -6.63
N THR A 116 -0.47 -8.25 -7.69
CA THR A 116 -0.17 -9.40 -8.54
C THR A 116 1.12 -9.23 -9.36
N GLU A 117 1.50 -8.00 -9.68
CA GLU A 117 2.76 -7.67 -10.38
C GLU A 117 3.90 -7.31 -9.43
N THR A 118 3.68 -7.37 -8.10
CA THR A 118 4.71 -7.15 -7.08
C THR A 118 4.95 -8.40 -6.24
N TYR A 119 4.18 -8.61 -5.18
CA TYR A 119 4.37 -9.72 -4.25
C TYR A 119 4.40 -11.08 -4.95
N ASN A 120 3.47 -11.31 -5.88
CA ASN A 120 3.41 -12.56 -6.64
C ASN A 120 4.50 -12.67 -7.72
N ALA A 121 5.12 -11.55 -8.13
CA ALA A 121 6.15 -11.50 -9.15
C ALA A 121 7.57 -11.71 -8.58
N GLY A 122 7.83 -11.38 -7.31
CA GLY A 122 9.06 -11.72 -6.61
C GLY A 122 9.64 -10.63 -5.71
N PRO A 123 10.78 -10.89 -5.04
CA PRO A 123 11.34 -10.01 -4.01
C PRO A 123 11.82 -8.64 -4.49
N GLU A 124 12.19 -8.52 -5.77
CA GLU A 124 12.67 -7.26 -6.37
C GLU A 124 11.61 -6.61 -7.27
N ALA A 125 10.38 -7.10 -7.24
CA ALA A 125 9.34 -6.66 -8.15
C ALA A 125 8.82 -5.26 -7.79
N VAL A 126 8.66 -4.45 -8.83
CA VAL A 126 8.14 -3.09 -8.78
C VAL A 126 7.11 -2.94 -9.90
N HIS A 127 5.99 -2.32 -9.58
CA HIS A 127 4.93 -1.98 -10.51
C HIS A 127 4.71 -0.46 -10.50
N PHE A 128 4.71 0.14 -11.68
CA PHE A 128 4.37 1.54 -11.90
C PHE A 128 2.98 1.59 -12.53
N GLY A 129 1.99 2.05 -11.76
CA GLY A 129 0.64 2.23 -12.24
C GLY A 129 0.54 3.33 -13.30
N ASP A 130 -0.54 3.25 -14.08
CA ASP A 130 -0.84 4.28 -15.06
C ASP A 130 -1.06 5.65 -14.38
N VAL A 131 -0.73 6.71 -15.11
CA VAL A 131 -0.98 8.08 -14.68
C VAL A 131 -2.41 8.46 -15.05
N GLU A 132 -3.22 8.75 -14.05
CA GLU A 132 -4.63 9.09 -14.23
C GLU A 132 -4.92 10.51 -13.78
N PHE A 133 -5.83 11.19 -14.48
CA PHE A 133 -6.26 12.53 -14.09
C PHE A 133 -7.38 12.43 -13.05
N ASP A 134 -7.12 12.94 -11.84
CA ASP A 134 -8.14 13.08 -10.81
C ASP A 134 -8.87 14.41 -10.98
N GLU A 135 -10.13 14.34 -11.41
CA GLU A 135 -10.98 15.53 -11.61
C GLU A 135 -11.25 16.29 -10.31
N SER A 136 -11.22 15.63 -9.15
CA SER A 136 -11.55 16.25 -7.87
C SER A 136 -10.43 17.16 -7.35
N SER A 137 -9.19 16.70 -7.47
CA SER A 137 -7.98 17.44 -7.09
C SER A 137 -7.41 18.28 -8.23
N GLN A 138 -7.85 18.05 -9.48
CA GLN A 138 -7.27 18.62 -10.69
C GLN A 138 -5.77 18.30 -10.83
N THR A 139 -5.37 17.09 -10.45
CA THR A 139 -3.97 16.62 -10.51
C THR A 139 -3.86 15.28 -11.22
N TYR A 140 -2.72 15.03 -11.86
CA TYR A 140 -2.37 13.67 -12.27
C TYR A 140 -1.87 12.86 -11.07
N GLN A 141 -2.48 11.71 -10.84
CA GLN A 141 -2.08 10.75 -9.82
C GLN A 141 -1.46 9.52 -10.47
N ALA A 142 -0.51 8.90 -9.78
CA ALA A 142 0.05 7.62 -10.16
C ALA A 142 0.34 6.80 -8.90
N GLN A 143 0.66 5.51 -9.10
CA GLN A 143 1.01 4.62 -8.00
C GLN A 143 2.34 3.93 -8.27
N ILE A 144 3.18 3.86 -7.25
CA ILE A 144 4.38 3.04 -7.22
C ILE A 144 4.15 1.92 -6.23
N SER A 145 4.24 0.68 -6.69
CA SER A 145 4.09 -0.50 -5.84
C SER A 145 5.34 -1.36 -5.87
N LEU A 146 5.67 -1.98 -4.75
CA LEU A 146 6.88 -2.80 -4.61
C LEU A 146 6.67 -3.91 -3.57
N THR A 147 7.43 -4.99 -3.75
CA THR A 147 7.45 -6.09 -2.78
C THR A 147 8.15 -5.66 -1.49
N ILE A 148 7.55 -6.02 -0.35
CA ILE A 148 8.19 -5.92 0.97
C ILE A 148 8.87 -7.24 1.29
N THR A 149 10.13 -7.19 1.70
CA THR A 149 10.93 -8.38 2.05
C THR A 149 11.40 -8.36 3.49
N ASP A 150 11.50 -9.53 4.12
CA ASP A 150 12.19 -9.66 5.41
C ASP A 150 13.73 -9.59 5.26
N GLU A 151 14.45 -9.65 6.38
CA GLU A 151 15.92 -9.58 6.43
C GLU A 151 16.62 -10.68 5.62
N SER A 152 15.94 -11.78 5.30
CA SER A 152 16.46 -12.87 4.46
C SER A 152 16.25 -12.64 2.96
N GLY A 153 15.56 -11.55 2.58
CA GLY A 153 15.14 -11.26 1.21
C GLY A 153 13.88 -12.04 0.80
N LYS A 154 13.17 -12.66 1.75
CA LYS A 154 11.94 -13.38 1.45
C LYS A 154 10.77 -12.38 1.33
N PRO A 155 9.95 -12.44 0.25
CA PRO A 155 8.72 -11.65 0.16
C PRO A 155 7.77 -11.95 1.33
N VAL A 156 7.26 -10.90 1.96
CA VAL A 156 6.26 -10.99 3.03
C VAL A 156 4.95 -10.28 2.69
N GLY A 157 4.97 -9.33 1.76
CA GLY A 157 3.79 -8.57 1.32
C GLY A 157 4.17 -7.57 0.24
N ALA A 158 3.32 -6.57 0.02
CA ALA A 158 3.56 -5.48 -0.93
C ALA A 158 3.23 -4.13 -0.29
N MET A 159 3.82 -3.07 -0.83
CA MET A 159 3.49 -1.68 -0.50
C MET A 159 3.07 -0.94 -1.75
N THR A 160 2.10 -0.06 -1.62
CA THR A 160 1.70 0.88 -2.67
C THR A 160 1.77 2.30 -2.13
N VAL A 161 2.36 3.19 -2.93
CA VAL A 161 2.52 4.61 -2.66
C VAL A 161 1.78 5.38 -3.76
N GLY A 162 0.73 6.09 -3.38
CA GLY A 162 0.05 7.05 -4.25
C GLY A 162 0.82 8.37 -4.29
N ILE A 163 1.02 8.90 -5.49
CA ILE A 163 1.82 10.11 -5.73
C ILE A 163 1.11 11.08 -6.67
N VAL A 164 1.31 12.37 -6.43
CA VAL A 164 0.98 13.42 -7.40
C VAL A 164 2.05 13.40 -8.49
N ALA A 165 1.71 12.88 -9.67
CA ALA A 165 2.66 12.69 -10.77
C ALA A 165 3.30 14.03 -11.22
N ASP A 166 2.53 15.13 -11.17
CA ASP A 166 3.02 16.47 -11.51
C ASP A 166 4.07 16.99 -10.52
N ALA A 167 4.10 16.47 -9.29
CA ALA A 167 5.13 16.84 -8.30
C ALA A 167 6.49 16.20 -8.59
N LEU A 168 6.57 15.25 -9.54
CA LEU A 168 7.81 14.59 -9.96
C LEU A 168 8.45 15.20 -11.22
N MET A 169 7.82 16.20 -11.82
CA MET A 169 8.18 16.79 -13.12
C MET A 169 8.96 18.10 -13.01
#